data_AF-A0A937Z6W8-F1
#
_entry.id   AF-A0A937Z6W8-F1
#
_cell.length_a   1.000
_cell.length_b   1.000
_cell.length_c   1.000
_cell.angle_alpha   90.00
_cell.angle_beta   90.00
_cell.angle_gamma   90.00
#
_symmetry.space_group_name_H-M   'P 1'
#
loop_
_entity.id
_entity.type
_entity.pdbx_description
1 polymer ?
#
loop_
_entity_poly.entity_id
_entity_poly.type
_entity_poly.pdbx_seq_one_letter_code
_entity_poly.pdbx_strand_id
1 'polypeptide(L)'
;MRERIRRVLAWAWRHKPVVLGLVVLGLVGLAFMMHQTSGPAFCGSCHEMGYEHRTWSASSHSKVTCDHCHYHPGVVGMIRTKMHGLREAHVHLTERPTESEIGPGIAEVPSERCLECHEETKLPDEITYHLLRHTHKKHLDRG
;
A
#
# COMPACT_ATOMS: atom_id res chain seq x y z
N MET A 1 38.10 -10.71 -14.70
CA MET A 1 36.71 -10.75 -14.19
C MET A 1 36.39 -12.03 -13.40
N ARG A 2 36.58 -13.24 -13.96
CA ARG A 2 36.26 -14.52 -13.27
C ARG A 2 37.01 -14.75 -11.94
N GLU A 3 38.27 -14.33 -11.82
CA GLU A 3 39.05 -14.51 -10.58
C GLU A 3 38.62 -13.57 -9.44
N ARG A 4 38.12 -12.37 -9.75
CA ARG A 4 37.55 -11.47 -8.74
C ARG A 4 36.26 -12.07 -8.17
N ILE A 5 35.40 -12.60 -9.03
CA ILE A 5 34.16 -13.28 -8.64
C ILE A 5 34.47 -14.51 -7.76
N ARG A 6 35.43 -15.35 -8.16
CA ARG A 6 35.85 -16.52 -7.35
C ARG A 6 36.36 -16.13 -5.96
N ARG A 7 37.12 -15.04 -5.84
CA ARG A 7 37.60 -14.53 -4.55
C ARG A 7 36.47 -14.00 -3.66
N VAL A 8 35.52 -13.25 -4.22
CA VAL A 8 34.33 -12.78 -3.48
C VAL A 8 33.47 -13.94 -3.02
N LEU A 9 33.23 -14.93 -3.89
CA LEU A 9 32.45 -16.12 -3.55
C LEU A 9 33.15 -16.97 -2.48
N ALA A 10 34.46 -17.18 -2.55
CA ALA A 10 35.21 -17.91 -1.52
C ALA A 10 35.23 -17.17 -0.17
N TRP A 11 35.33 -15.84 -0.20
CA TRP A 11 35.21 -15.00 1.00
C TRP A 11 33.80 -15.09 1.61
N ALA A 12 32.76 -14.94 0.80
CA ALA A 12 31.37 -15.07 1.25
C ALA A 12 31.07 -16.49 1.78
N TRP A 13 31.67 -17.52 1.19
CA TRP A 13 31.51 -18.91 1.62
C TRP A 13 32.29 -19.23 2.92
N ARG A 14 33.37 -18.49 3.21
CA ARG A 14 34.09 -18.53 4.50
C ARG A 14 33.37 -17.72 5.58
N HIS A 15 32.74 -16.60 5.21
CA HIS A 15 32.02 -15.72 6.13
C HIS A 15 30.50 -15.83 6.00
N LYS A 16 29.99 -17.02 5.64
CA LYS A 16 28.55 -17.29 5.50
C LYS A 16 27.69 -16.73 6.63
N PRO A 17 28.01 -16.90 7.93
CA PRO A 17 27.14 -16.39 8.99
C PRO A 17 27.05 -14.87 8.99
N VAL A 18 28.14 -14.16 8.66
CA VAL A 18 28.16 -12.70 8.56
C VAL A 18 27.35 -12.24 7.35
N VAL A 19 27.56 -12.87 6.19
CA VAL A 19 26.79 -12.56 4.98
C VAL A 19 25.30 -12.83 5.20
N LEU A 20 24.94 -13.96 5.80
CA LEU A 20 23.56 -14.29 6.12
C LEU A 20 22.95 -13.29 7.10
N GLY A 21 23.69 -12.92 8.16
CA GLY A 21 23.25 -11.92 9.13
C GLY A 21 22.96 -10.57 8.48
N LEU A 22 23.82 -10.11 7.58
CA LEU A 22 23.61 -8.86 6.83
C LEU A 22 22.41 -8.93 5.89
N VAL A 23 22.21 -10.06 5.20
CA VAL A 23 21.04 -10.27 4.34
C VAL A 23 19.75 -10.23 5.15
N VAL A 24 19.69 -10.94 6.28
CA VAL A 24 18.52 -10.95 7.17
C VAL A 24 18.25 -9.55 7.71
N LEU A 25 19.28 -8.86 8.19
CA LEU A 25 19.16 -7.48 8.68
C LEU A 25 18.62 -6.55 7.58
N GLY A 26 19.12 -6.68 6.36
CA GLY A 26 18.65 -5.92 5.21
C GLY A 26 17.18 -6.18 4.88
N LEU A 27 16.75 -7.44 4.89
CA LEU A 27 15.36 -7.82 4.65
C LEU A 27 14.41 -7.32 5.73
N VAL A 28 14.81 -7.42 7.01
CA VAL A 28 14.03 -6.90 8.14
C VAL A 28 13.92 -5.37 8.06
N GLY A 29 15.03 -4.68 7.78
CA GLY A 29 15.04 -3.23 7.59
C GLY A 29 14.14 -2.80 6.44
N LEU A 30 14.18 -3.51 5.31
CA LEU A 30 13.29 -3.25 4.18
C LEU A 30 11.82 -3.45 4.56
N ALA A 31 11.47 -4.58 5.18
CA ALA A 31 10.10 -4.85 5.62
C ALA A 31 9.58 -3.77 6.59
N PHE A 32 10.42 -3.33 7.52
CA PHE A 32 10.09 -2.23 8.43
C PHE A 32 9.81 -0.93 7.67
N MET A 33 10.69 -0.51 6.75
CA MET A 33 10.46 0.70 5.94
C MET A 33 9.18 0.60 5.11
N MET A 34 8.90 -0.57 4.54
CA MET A 34 7.67 -0.81 3.77
C MET A 34 6.44 -0.65 4.65
N HIS A 35 6.46 -1.16 5.88
CA HIS A 35 5.37 -0.98 6.84
C HIS A 35 5.19 0.50 7.25
N GLN A 36 6.27 1.19 7.60
CA GLN A 36 6.22 2.60 8.01
C GLN A 36 5.66 3.50 6.90
N THR A 37 6.01 3.23 5.65
CA THR A 37 5.54 3.99 4.47
C THR A 37 4.17 3.54 3.94
N SER A 38 3.46 2.70 4.68
CA SER A 38 2.07 2.28 4.38
C SER A 38 1.04 2.92 5.32
N GLY A 39 1.50 3.52 6.42
CA GLY A 39 0.63 4.04 7.48
C GLY A 39 0.14 5.47 7.24
N PRO A 40 -0.92 5.87 7.95
CA PRO A 40 -1.52 7.21 7.83
C PRO A 40 -0.54 8.33 8.19
N ALA A 41 0.38 8.10 9.13
CA ALA A 41 1.39 9.09 9.51
C ALA A 41 2.34 9.45 8.35
N PHE A 42 2.69 8.49 7.50
CA PHE A 42 3.51 8.76 6.31
C PHE A 42 2.67 9.42 5.22
N CYS A 43 1.49 8.87 4.90
CA CYS A 43 0.64 9.43 3.85
C CYS A 43 0.22 10.87 4.18
N GLY A 44 -0.17 11.15 5.42
CA GLY A 44 -0.52 12.49 5.89
C GLY A 44 0.65 13.46 6.06
N SER A 45 1.90 13.03 5.79
CA SER A 45 3.06 13.93 5.80
C SER A 45 3.18 14.76 4.52
N CYS A 46 2.55 14.31 3.44
CA CYS A 46 2.46 15.05 2.18
C CYS A 46 1.20 15.92 2.19
N HIS A 47 1.28 17.17 1.74
CA HIS A 47 0.13 18.07 1.76
C HIS A 47 -0.95 17.66 0.75
N GLU A 48 -0.55 16.99 -0.34
CA GLU A 48 -1.44 16.49 -1.39
C GLU A 48 -2.42 15.46 -0.85
N MET A 49 -2.01 14.70 0.17
CA MET A 49 -2.84 13.69 0.83
C MET A 49 -3.68 14.27 1.97
N GLY A 50 -3.68 15.58 2.17
CA GLY A 50 -4.27 16.21 3.33
C GLY A 50 -5.79 16.03 3.43
N TYR A 51 -6.51 16.01 2.31
CA TYR A 51 -7.97 15.79 2.33
C TYR A 51 -8.31 14.33 2.67
N GLU A 52 -7.61 13.39 2.07
CA GLU A 52 -7.74 11.94 2.15
C GLU A 52 -7.39 11.46 3.56
N HIS A 53 -6.33 12.00 4.15
CA HIS A 53 -5.97 11.73 5.53
C HIS A 53 -7.04 12.24 6.51
N ARG A 54 -7.62 13.42 6.26
CA ARG A 54 -8.70 13.97 7.11
C ARG A 54 -9.98 13.16 7.00
N THR A 55 -10.40 12.78 5.80
CA THR A 55 -11.61 11.97 5.59
C THR A 55 -11.43 10.57 6.19
N TRP A 56 -10.26 9.95 6.02
CA TRP A 56 -9.90 8.71 6.72
C TRP A 56 -10.00 8.86 8.24
N SER A 57 -9.40 9.92 8.81
CA SER A 57 -9.40 10.18 10.26
C SER A 57 -10.81 10.37 10.82
N ALA A 58 -11.73 10.95 10.05
CA ALA A 58 -13.12 11.15 10.44
C ALA A 58 -14.04 9.95 10.17
N SER A 59 -13.54 8.91 9.48
CA SER A 59 -14.32 7.74 9.09
C SER A 59 -14.36 6.65 10.17
N SER A 60 -15.24 5.67 9.99
CA SER A 60 -15.26 4.43 10.78
C SER A 60 -13.99 3.59 10.65
N HIS A 61 -13.14 3.88 9.66
CA HIS A 61 -11.89 3.14 9.37
C HIS A 61 -10.63 3.84 9.87
N SER A 62 -10.74 4.88 10.70
CA SER A 62 -9.61 5.66 11.26
C SER A 62 -8.61 4.87 12.12
N LYS A 63 -8.86 3.58 12.38
CA LYS A 63 -7.96 2.66 13.09
C LYS A 63 -7.30 1.63 12.17
N VAL A 64 -7.59 1.67 10.88
CA VAL A 64 -7.06 0.76 9.86
C VAL A 64 -6.04 1.53 9.02
N THR A 65 -4.87 0.95 8.73
CA THR A 65 -3.84 1.63 7.92
C THR A 65 -4.26 1.74 6.45
N CYS A 66 -3.70 2.74 5.75
CA CYS A 66 -4.09 3.09 4.39
C CYS A 66 -3.94 1.92 3.40
N ASP A 67 -2.92 1.08 3.60
CA ASP A 67 -2.62 -0.07 2.75
C ASP A 67 -3.65 -1.20 2.80
N HIS A 68 -4.44 -1.33 3.87
CA HIS A 68 -5.52 -2.32 3.90
C HIS A 68 -6.57 -2.07 2.82
N CYS A 69 -6.79 -0.81 2.43
CA CYS A 69 -7.72 -0.46 1.35
C CYS A 69 -6.97 -0.19 0.03
N HIS A 70 -5.85 0.53 0.07
CA HIS A 70 -5.20 1.03 -1.15
C HIS A 70 -4.20 0.08 -1.80
N TYR A 71 -3.88 -1.07 -1.19
CA TYR A 71 -3.03 -2.06 -1.86
C TYR A 71 -3.92 -2.98 -2.66
N HIS A 72 -3.49 -3.41 -3.84
CA HIS A 72 -4.14 -4.58 -4.44
C HIS A 72 -3.74 -5.84 -3.65
N PRO A 73 -4.62 -6.87 -3.56
CA PRO A 73 -4.31 -8.08 -2.82
C PRO A 73 -2.99 -8.74 -3.24
N GLY A 74 -2.29 -9.32 -2.25
CA GLY A 74 -1.03 -10.03 -2.46
C GLY A 74 0.21 -9.15 -2.66
N VAL A 75 1.37 -9.81 -2.75
CA VAL A 75 2.68 -9.15 -2.82
C VAL A 75 2.86 -8.32 -4.10
N VAL A 76 2.32 -8.79 -5.23
CA VAL A 76 2.39 -8.07 -6.50
C VAL A 76 1.63 -6.74 -6.42
N GLY A 77 0.45 -6.75 -5.80
CA GLY A 77 -0.33 -5.55 -5.57
C GLY A 77 0.38 -4.54 -4.68
N MET A 78 0.97 -5.00 -3.58
CA MET A 78 1.84 -4.20 -2.72
C MET A 78 2.99 -3.55 -3.50
N ILE A 79 3.74 -4.31 -4.29
CA ILE A 79 4.86 -3.80 -5.08
C ILE A 79 4.37 -2.74 -6.08
N ARG A 80 3.27 -3.01 -6.77
CA ARG A 80 2.68 -2.07 -7.74
C ARG A 80 2.32 -0.75 -7.06
N THR A 81 1.59 -0.79 -5.94
CA THR A 81 1.22 0.44 -5.21
C THR A 81 2.45 1.22 -4.74
N LYS A 82 3.49 0.53 -4.26
CA LYS A 82 4.74 1.18 -3.84
C LYS A 82 5.50 1.82 -5.01
N MET A 83 5.49 1.20 -6.19
CA MET A 83 6.07 1.79 -7.40
C MET A 83 5.31 3.04 -7.87
N HIS A 84 3.98 3.05 -7.73
CA HIS A 84 3.16 4.25 -7.97
C HIS A 84 3.51 5.36 -6.96
N GLY A 85 3.57 5.06 -5.66
CA GLY A 85 3.97 6.03 -4.64
C GLY A 85 5.38 6.59 -4.84
N LEU A 86 6.33 5.78 -5.34
CA LEU A 86 7.66 6.28 -5.71
C LEU A 86 7.63 7.26 -6.88
N ARG A 87 6.73 7.04 -7.85
CA ARG A 87 6.53 7.98 -8.96
C ARG A 87 5.92 9.29 -8.45
N GLU A 88 4.94 9.22 -7.57
CA GLU A 88 4.32 10.40 -6.94
C GLU A 88 5.36 11.19 -6.13
N ALA A 89 6.18 10.50 -5.32
CA ALA A 89 7.26 11.13 -4.58
C ALA A 89 8.32 11.75 -5.50
N HIS A 90 8.63 11.12 -6.64
CA HIS A 90 9.52 11.71 -7.63
C HIS A 90 8.95 13.02 -8.16
N VAL A 91 7.71 13.01 -8.66
CA VAL A 91 7.03 14.19 -9.21
C VAL A 91 6.94 15.31 -8.16
N HIS A 92 6.60 14.99 -6.92
CA HIS A 92 6.57 15.96 -5.82
C HIS A 92 7.92 16.65 -5.61
N LEU A 93 9.03 15.91 -5.70
CA LEU A 93 10.37 16.42 -5.41
C LEU A 93 11.03 17.12 -6.60
N THR A 94 10.70 16.73 -7.84
CA THR A 94 11.44 17.17 -9.04
C THR A 94 10.62 18.04 -9.98
N GLU A 95 9.29 17.96 -9.93
CA GLU A 95 8.39 18.61 -10.87
C GLU A 95 7.49 19.65 -10.18
N ARG A 96 6.74 20.41 -10.98
CA ARG A 96 5.73 21.37 -10.53
C ARG A 96 4.48 21.27 -11.41
N PRO A 97 3.78 20.13 -11.39
CA PRO A 97 2.63 19.93 -12.26
C PRO A 97 1.51 20.91 -11.90
N THR A 98 0.83 21.40 -12.92
CA THR A 98 -0.40 22.18 -12.78
C THR A 98 -1.55 21.29 -12.34
N GLU A 99 -2.60 21.87 -11.76
CA GLU A 99 -3.78 21.13 -11.30
C GLU A 99 -4.44 20.30 -12.42
N SER A 100 -4.40 20.80 -13.66
CA SER A 100 -4.87 20.08 -14.84
C SER A 100 -4.04 18.85 -15.22
N GLU A 101 -2.77 18.79 -14.81
CA GLU A 101 -1.87 17.66 -15.10
C GLU A 101 -1.95 16.56 -14.03
N ILE A 102 -2.32 16.90 -12.80
CA ILE A 102 -2.45 15.95 -11.68
C ILE A 102 -3.73 15.11 -11.82
N GLY A 103 -4.79 15.69 -12.41
CA GLY A 103 -6.09 15.03 -12.55
C GLY A 103 -6.77 14.76 -11.19
N PRO A 104 -8.01 14.24 -11.18
CA PRO A 104 -8.64 13.81 -9.94
C PRO A 104 -7.85 12.61 -9.38
N GLY A 105 -7.44 12.68 -8.11
CA GLY A 105 -6.81 11.58 -7.39
C GLY A 105 -7.80 10.44 -7.18
N ILE A 106 -8.05 9.63 -8.20
CA ILE A 106 -8.92 8.47 -8.11
C ILE A 106 -8.06 7.29 -7.65
N ALA A 107 -8.07 7.05 -6.35
CA ALA A 107 -7.57 5.80 -5.81
C ALA A 107 -8.64 4.72 -5.98
N GLU A 108 -8.43 3.80 -6.92
CA GLU A 108 -9.27 2.59 -7.03
C GLU A 108 -9.05 1.70 -5.79
N VAL A 109 -10.12 1.45 -5.04
CA VAL A 109 -10.13 0.54 -3.89
C VAL A 109 -10.93 -0.68 -4.31
N PRO A 110 -10.29 -1.84 -4.53
CA PRO A 110 -10.99 -3.03 -4.98
C PRO A 110 -11.87 -3.60 -3.85
N SER A 111 -13.10 -4.00 -4.19
CA SER A 111 -14.10 -4.56 -3.27
C SER A 111 -13.60 -5.75 -2.44
N GLU A 112 -12.62 -6.50 -2.94
CA GLU A 112 -11.95 -7.56 -2.18
C GLU A 112 -11.36 -7.06 -0.85
N ARG A 113 -10.97 -5.78 -0.76
CA ARG A 113 -10.48 -5.17 0.48
C ARG A 113 -11.56 -4.95 1.51
N CYS A 114 -12.75 -4.56 1.07
CA CYS A 114 -13.91 -4.48 1.93
C CYS A 114 -14.23 -5.87 2.52
N LEU A 115 -14.21 -6.89 1.66
CA LEU A 115 -14.57 -8.27 1.99
C LEU A 115 -13.52 -9.01 2.83
N GLU A 116 -12.30 -8.48 2.96
CA GLU A 116 -11.26 -9.03 3.84
C GLU A 116 -11.67 -8.93 5.31
N CYS A 117 -12.39 -7.86 5.68
CA CYS A 117 -12.88 -7.62 7.05
C CYS A 117 -14.40 -7.77 7.18
N HIS A 118 -15.15 -7.56 6.09
CA HIS A 118 -16.62 -7.60 6.06
C HIS A 118 -17.14 -8.77 5.23
N GLU A 119 -16.63 -9.98 5.44
CA GLU A 119 -17.05 -11.14 4.65
C GLU A 119 -18.58 -11.36 4.70
N GLU A 120 -19.20 -11.05 5.84
CA GLU A 120 -20.64 -11.11 6.07
C GLU A 120 -21.45 -10.18 5.15
N THR A 121 -20.86 -9.13 4.59
CA THR A 121 -21.58 -8.26 3.63
C THR A 121 -21.92 -8.96 2.31
N LYS A 122 -21.35 -10.15 2.05
CA LYS A 122 -21.77 -10.99 0.93
C LYS A 122 -23.21 -11.50 1.09
N LEU A 123 -23.74 -11.60 2.32
CA LEU A 123 -25.07 -12.17 2.59
C LEU A 123 -25.72 -11.56 3.85
N PRO A 124 -26.98 -11.08 3.80
CA PRO A 124 -27.91 -11.15 2.68
C PRO A 124 -27.65 -10.08 1.61
N ASP A 125 -28.06 -10.37 0.37
CA ASP A 125 -27.98 -9.46 -0.80
C ASP A 125 -28.68 -8.11 -0.57
N GLU A 126 -29.57 -8.04 0.43
CA GLU A 126 -30.38 -6.87 0.74
C GLU A 126 -30.48 -6.66 2.25
N ILE A 127 -30.09 -5.47 2.71
CA ILE A 127 -30.25 -5.01 4.08
C ILE A 127 -31.24 -3.85 4.12
N THR A 128 -32.08 -3.78 5.16
CA THR A 128 -32.96 -2.63 5.38
C THR A 128 -32.41 -1.79 6.52
N TYR A 129 -32.02 -0.55 6.23
CA TYR A 129 -31.57 0.43 7.23
C TYR A 129 -32.45 1.67 7.17
N HIS A 130 -33.03 2.08 8.30
CA HIS A 130 -33.98 3.21 8.38
C HIS A 130 -35.01 3.27 7.24
N LEU A 131 -35.64 2.13 6.91
CA LEU A 131 -36.66 1.96 5.86
C LEU A 131 -36.14 1.99 4.41
N LEU A 132 -34.83 2.17 4.20
CA LEU A 132 -34.20 2.08 2.89
C LEU A 132 -33.63 0.67 2.67
N ARG A 133 -33.99 0.08 1.54
CA ARG A 133 -33.46 -1.21 1.07
C ARG A 133 -32.16 -0.96 0.31
N HIS A 134 -31.05 -1.47 0.84
CA HIS A 134 -29.73 -1.35 0.24
C HIS A 134 -29.19 -2.73 -0.16
N THR A 135 -28.52 -2.82 -1.30
CA THR A 135 -27.84 -4.04 -1.76
C THR A 135 -26.34 -3.80 -1.89
N HIS A 136 -25.54 -4.69 -1.28
CA HIS A 136 -24.09 -4.67 -1.42
C HIS A 136 -23.65 -5.15 -2.80
N LYS A 137 -24.43 -6.01 -3.47
CA LYS A 137 -24.11 -6.55 -4.79
C LYS A 137 -23.76 -5.48 -5.82
N LYS A 138 -24.61 -4.45 -5.96
CA LYS A 138 -24.36 -3.34 -6.90
C LYS A 138 -23.16 -2.45 -6.53
N HIS A 139 -22.75 -2.45 -5.26
CA HIS A 139 -21.56 -1.72 -4.81
C HIS A 139 -20.30 -2.57 -5.03
N LEU A 140 -20.37 -3.87 -4.74
CA LEU A 140 -19.28 -4.82 -4.97
C LEU A 140 -18.95 -4.99 -6.46
N ASP A 141 -19.95 -4.92 -7.34
CA ASP A 141 -19.76 -5.03 -8.79
C ASP A 141 -19.08 -3.79 -9.41
N ARG A 142 -18.93 -2.68 -8.67
CA ARG A 142 -18.40 -1.40 -9.19
C ARG A 142 -16.90 -1.19 -8.95
N GLY A 143 -16.25 -2.11 -8.23
CA GLY A 143 -14.88 -1.92 -7.77
C GLY A 143 -14.89 -1.31 -6.38
#